data_AF-A0A497XCN7-F1
#
_entry.id   AF-A0A497XCN7-F1
#
_cell.length_a   1.000
_cell.length_b   1.000
_cell.length_c   1.000
_cell.angle_alpha   90.00
_cell.angle_beta   90.00
_cell.angle_gamma   90.00
#
_symmetry.space_group_name_H-M   'P 1'
#
loop_
_entity.id
_entity.type
_entity.pdbx_description
1 polymer ?
#
loop_
_entity_poly.entity_id
_entity_poly.type
_entity_poly.pdbx_seq_one_letter_code
_entity_poly.pdbx_strand_id
1 'polypeptide(L)'
;MVVTDSHRTTAIVIRNDGHKVTLVPMKSGRLSARTLNFDEFRQEWRETGYGLALALTTFLTHVMKWGASLEVTKGLEKLAARDRNVVASLF
;
A
#
# COMPACT_ATOMS: atom_id res chain seq x y z
N MET A 1 -0.60 3.13 5.48
CA MET A 1 -0.87 4.49 4.94
C MET A 1 -1.27 4.38 3.47
N VAL A 2 -2.25 5.16 3.04
CA VAL A 2 -2.73 5.23 1.65
C VAL A 2 -2.35 6.59 1.09
N VAL A 3 -1.77 6.60 -0.11
CA VAL A 3 -1.26 7.81 -0.76
C VAL A 3 -1.83 7.98 -2.15
N THR A 4 -1.79 9.20 -2.66
CA THR A 4 -2.10 9.54 -4.05
C THR A 4 -0.98 10.38 -4.65
N ASP A 5 -0.75 10.23 -5.94
CA ASP A 5 0.13 11.11 -6.73
C ASP A 5 -0.67 12.21 -7.45
N SER A 6 0.05 13.06 -8.19
CA SER A 6 -0.50 14.12 -9.05
C SER A 6 -1.36 13.59 -10.22
N HIS A 7 -1.17 12.33 -10.60
CA HIS A 7 -1.94 11.64 -11.65
C HIS A 7 -3.19 10.94 -11.12
N ARG A 8 -3.53 11.14 -9.82
CA ARG A 8 -4.65 10.48 -9.12
C ARG A 8 -4.49 8.96 -9.00
N THR A 9 -3.27 8.46 -9.14
CA THR A 9 -2.93 7.06 -8.85
C THR A 9 -2.96 6.88 -7.34
N THR A 10 -3.80 5.97 -6.85
CA THR A 10 -3.78 5.58 -5.43
C THR A 10 -2.75 4.49 -5.21
N ALA A 11 -1.98 4.56 -4.13
CA ALA A 11 -1.06 3.52 -3.71
C ALA A 11 -1.16 3.22 -2.21
N ILE A 12 -0.82 2.00 -1.83
CA ILE A 12 -0.70 1.60 -0.42
C ILE A 12 0.75 1.39 -0.06
N VAL A 13 1.22 2.04 1.01
CA VAL A 13 2.58 1.87 1.51
C VAL A 13 2.66 0.58 2.31
N ILE A 14 3.52 -0.34 1.89
CA ILE A 14 3.71 -1.66 2.52
C ILE A 14 5.01 -1.75 3.33
N ARG A 15 5.96 -0.83 3.11
CA ARG A 15 7.18 -0.68 3.91
C ARG A 15 7.66 0.77 3.88
N ASN A 16 8.16 1.24 5.02
CA ASN A 16 8.91 2.48 5.15
C ASN A 16 10.02 2.22 6.18
N ASP A 17 11.28 2.42 5.81
CA ASP A 17 12.44 2.28 6.70
C ASP A 17 13.11 3.62 7.07
N GLY A 18 12.50 4.74 6.67
CA GLY A 18 13.01 6.09 6.89
C GLY A 18 13.90 6.61 5.75
N HIS A 19 14.48 5.74 4.94
CA HIS A 19 15.28 6.11 3.76
C HIS A 19 14.57 5.75 2.46
N LYS A 20 13.86 4.64 2.46
CA LYS A 20 13.13 4.10 1.32
C LYS A 20 11.69 3.77 1.70
N VAL A 21 10.82 4.01 0.73
CA VAL A 21 9.39 3.72 0.83
C VAL A 21 9.04 2.75 -0.28
N THR A 22 8.49 1.59 0.11
CA THR A 22 7.93 0.62 -0.82
C THR A 22 6.42 0.74 -0.79
N LEU A 23 5.83 1.04 -1.93
CA LEU A 23 4.41 1.23 -2.13
C LEU A 23 3.91 0.36 -3.28
N VAL A 24 2.62 0.06 -3.27
CA VAL A 24 1.95 -0.69 -4.33
C VAL A 24 0.98 0.26 -5.02
N PRO A 25 1.31 0.76 -6.22
CA PRO A 25 0.37 1.57 -7.00
C PRO A 25 -0.78 0.70 -7.49
N MET A 26 -1.99 1.22 -7.36
CA MET A 26 -3.16 0.63 -8.00
C MET A 26 -3.06 0.86 -9.51
N LYS A 27 -3.10 -0.22 -10.29
CA LYS A 27 -3.08 -0.18 -11.76
C LYS A 27 -3.89 -1.33 -12.34
N SER A 28 -4.16 -1.26 -13.64
CA SER A 28 -4.77 -2.37 -14.36
C SER A 28 -3.82 -3.58 -14.40
N GLY A 29 -4.41 -4.79 -14.35
CA GLY A 29 -3.66 -6.04 -14.40
C GLY A 29 -2.85 -6.33 -13.14
N ARG A 30 -1.72 -7.02 -13.32
CA ARG A 30 -0.90 -7.54 -12.21
C ARG A 30 -0.24 -6.42 -11.41
N LEU A 31 -0.46 -6.40 -10.10
CA LEU A 31 0.16 -5.41 -9.21
C LEU A 31 1.63 -5.72 -8.93
N SER A 32 2.44 -4.67 -8.82
CA SER A 32 3.86 -4.71 -8.51
C SER A 32 4.21 -3.61 -7.52
N ALA A 33 5.18 -3.86 -6.65
CA ALA A 33 5.69 -2.84 -5.74
C ALA A 33 6.64 -1.88 -6.47
N ARG A 34 6.66 -0.62 -6.05
CA ARG A 34 7.65 0.40 -6.42
C ARG A 34 8.36 0.81 -5.15
N THR A 35 9.68 0.83 -5.17
CA THR A 35 10.51 1.33 -4.06
C THR A 35 11.13 2.66 -4.49
N LEU A 36 10.93 3.68 -3.66
CA LEU A 36 11.40 5.04 -3.87
C LEU A 36 12.28 5.47 -2.72
N ASN A 37 13.15 6.45 -2.97
CA ASN A 37 13.78 7.18 -1.88
C ASN A 37 12.72 8.03 -1.15
N PHE A 38 12.94 8.30 0.13
CA PHE A 38 11.97 9.02 0.94
C PHE A 38 11.69 10.43 0.41
N ASP A 39 12.70 11.13 -0.10
CA ASP A 39 12.52 12.48 -0.65
C ASP A 39 11.68 12.49 -1.94
N GLU A 40 11.95 11.54 -2.86
CA GLU A 40 11.13 11.33 -4.07
C GLU A 40 9.69 11.01 -3.70
N PHE A 41 9.51 10.10 -2.72
CA PHE A 41 8.19 9.76 -2.21
C PHE A 41 7.44 10.98 -1.67
N ARG A 42 8.10 11.85 -0.90
CA ARG A 42 7.48 13.05 -0.32
C ARG A 42 7.14 14.12 -1.34
N GLN A 43 7.84 14.15 -2.47
CA GLN A 43 7.58 15.07 -3.57
C GLN A 43 6.40 14.59 -4.42
N GLU A 44 6.38 13.30 -4.78
CA GLU A 44 5.39 12.71 -5.69
C GLU A 44 4.08 12.32 -4.99
N TRP A 45 4.14 11.85 -3.74
CA TRP A 45 3.02 11.20 -3.07
C TRP A 45 2.55 11.98 -1.86
N ARG A 46 1.23 12.08 -1.72
CA ARG A 46 0.56 12.71 -0.58
C ARG A 46 -0.33 11.71 0.11
N GLU A 47 -0.31 11.73 1.45
CA GLU A 47 -1.23 10.94 2.25
C GLU A 47 -2.67 11.34 1.97
N THR A 48 -3.53 10.33 1.89
CA THR A 48 -4.97 10.51 1.75
C THR A 48 -5.63 10.25 3.10
N GLY A 49 -6.75 10.92 3.37
CA GLY A 49 -7.63 10.58 4.51
C GLY A 49 -8.43 9.28 4.30
N TYR A 50 -8.13 8.53 3.24
CA TYR A 50 -8.84 7.30 2.91
C TYR A 50 -8.45 6.18 3.88
N GLY A 51 -9.45 5.53 4.45
CA GLY A 51 -9.26 4.50 5.48
C GLY A 51 -8.40 3.35 4.98
N LEU A 52 -7.35 3.01 5.74
CA LEU A 52 -6.40 1.96 5.38
C LEU A 52 -7.09 0.61 5.16
N ALA A 53 -8.04 0.25 6.01
CA ALA A 53 -8.78 -1.00 5.92
C ALA A 53 -9.53 -1.14 4.58
N LEU A 54 -10.23 -0.08 4.16
CA LEU A 54 -11.00 -0.09 2.92
C LEU A 54 -10.10 -0.16 1.68
N ALA A 55 -8.98 0.58 1.67
CA ALA A 55 -7.97 0.45 0.63
C ALA A 55 -7.44 -0.98 0.58
N LEU A 56 -7.07 -1.54 1.72
CA LEU A 56 -6.48 -2.87 1.79
C LEU A 56 -7.42 -3.94 1.22
N THR A 57 -8.72 -3.88 1.55
CA THR A 57 -9.73 -4.76 0.93
C THR A 57 -9.77 -4.62 -0.59
N THR A 58 -9.73 -3.39 -1.09
CA THR A 58 -9.73 -3.11 -2.54
C THR A 58 -8.49 -3.71 -3.23
N PHE A 59 -7.31 -3.49 -2.65
CA PHE A 59 -6.05 -4.05 -3.14
C PHE A 59 -6.06 -5.58 -3.13
N LEU A 60 -6.48 -6.21 -2.03
CA LEU A 60 -6.54 -7.67 -1.92
C LEU A 60 -7.52 -8.26 -2.94
N THR A 61 -8.69 -7.64 -3.12
CA THR A 61 -9.68 -8.07 -4.13
C THR A 61 -9.11 -8.01 -5.54
N HIS A 62 -8.36 -6.94 -5.87
CA HIS A 62 -7.70 -6.81 -7.15
C HIS A 62 -6.61 -7.86 -7.35
N VAL A 63 -5.80 -8.14 -6.32
CA VAL A 63 -4.77 -9.20 -6.36
C VAL A 63 -5.41 -10.58 -6.58
N MET A 64 -6.55 -10.87 -5.96
CA MET A 64 -7.27 -12.13 -6.20
C MET A 64 -7.74 -12.26 -7.66
N LYS A 65 -8.15 -11.16 -8.29
CA LYS A 65 -8.66 -11.15 -9.67
C LYS A 65 -7.55 -11.18 -10.73
N TRP A 66 -6.46 -10.44 -10.53
CA TRP A 66 -5.45 -10.18 -11.56
C TRP A 66 -4.04 -10.65 -11.19
N GLY A 67 -3.85 -11.13 -9.96
CA GLY A 67 -2.56 -11.51 -9.42
C GLY A 67 -1.69 -10.32 -9.01
N ALA A 68 -0.57 -10.65 -8.37
CA ALA A 68 0.44 -9.68 -7.97
C ALA A 68 1.85 -10.29 -7.99
N SER A 69 2.88 -9.48 -7.77
CA SER A 69 4.20 -10.00 -7.41
C SER A 69 4.18 -10.58 -5.98
N LEU A 70 5.08 -11.51 -5.70
CA LEU A 70 5.19 -12.14 -4.37
C LEU A 70 5.45 -11.11 -3.26
N GLU A 71 6.24 -10.08 -3.57
CA GLU A 71 6.51 -8.96 -2.66
C GLU A 71 5.24 -8.20 -2.28
N VAL A 72 4.37 -7.91 -3.26
CA VAL A 72 3.09 -7.23 -3.02
C VAL A 72 2.19 -8.10 -2.14
N THR A 73 2.02 -9.38 -2.48
CA THR A 73 1.18 -10.29 -1.69
C THR A 73 1.64 -10.34 -0.23
N LYS A 74 2.94 -10.59 0.00
CA LYS A 74 3.52 -10.63 1.35
C LYS A 74 3.41 -9.28 2.07
N GLY A 75 3.57 -8.17 1.35
CA GLY A 75 3.46 -6.82 1.90
C GLY A 75 2.04 -6.50 2.38
N LEU A 76 1.04 -6.81 1.55
CA LEU A 76 -0.38 -6.62 1.88
C LEU A 76 -0.83 -7.54 3.02
N GLU A 77 -0.42 -8.81 3.02
CA GLU A 77 -0.72 -9.75 4.11
C GLU A 77 -0.15 -9.28 5.46
N LYS A 78 1.11 -8.83 5.48
CA LYS A 78 1.72 -8.26 6.69
C LYS A 78 0.99 -7.02 7.17
N LEU A 79 0.56 -6.17 6.24
CA LEU A 79 -0.21 -4.97 6.57
C LEU A 79 -1.58 -5.34 7.16
N ALA A 80 -2.26 -6.34 6.59
CA ALA A 80 -3.54 -6.86 7.09
C ALA A 80 -3.43 -7.53 8.46
N ALA A 81 -2.33 -8.23 8.73
CA ALA A 81 -2.05 -8.83 10.03
C ALA A 81 -1.79 -7.75 11.10
N ARG A 82 -1.04 -6.69 10.75
CA ARG A 82 -0.80 -5.56 11.64
C ARG A 82 -2.07 -4.79 11.98
N ASP A 83 -2.90 -4.49 10.98
CA ASP A 83 -4.17 -3.76 11.20
C ASP A 83 -5.10 -4.53 12.15
N ARG A 84 -5.21 -5.85 11.97
CA ARG A 84 -5.95 -6.74 12.88
C ARG A 84 -5.40 -6.72 14.32
N ASN A 85 -4.07 -6.72 14.48
CA ASN A 85 -3.45 -6.67 15.80
C ASN A 85 -3.61 -5.31 16.48
N VAL A 86 -3.60 -4.20 15.72
CA VAL A 86 -3.85 -2.86 16.26
C VAL A 86 -5.28 -2.73 16.77
N VAL A 87 -6.26 -3.24 16.01
CA VAL A 87 -7.66 -3.30 16.46
C VAL A 87 -7.80 -4.19 17.69
N ALA A 88 -7.11 -5.35 17.74
CA ALA A 88 -7.16 -6.25 18.89
C ALA A 88 -6.48 -5.70 20.16
N SER A 89 -5.46 -4.84 20.03
CA SER A 89 -4.76 -4.22 21.16
C SER A 89 -5.47 -3.01 21.78
N LEU A 90 -6.60 -2.60 21.20
CA LEU A 90 -7.42 -1.48 21.67
C LEU A 90 -8.60 -1.93 22.54
N PHE A 91 -8.72 -3.22 22.84
CA PHE A 91 -9.74 -3.81 23.70
C PHE A 91 -9.09 -4.57 24.87
#